data_AF-A0A7S1Y9E7-F1
#
_entry.id   AF-A0A7S1Y9E7-F1
#
_cell.length_a   1.000
_cell.length_b   1.000
_cell.length_c   1.000
_cell.angle_alpha   90.00
_cell.angle_beta   90.00
_cell.angle_gamma   90.00
#
_symmetry.space_group_name_H-M   'P 1'
#
loop_
_entity.id
_entity.type
_entity.pdbx_description
1 polymer ?
#
loop_
_entity_poly.entity_id
_entity_poly.type
_entity_poly.pdbx_seq_one_letter_code
_entity_poly.pdbx_strand_id
1 'polypeptide(L)'
;GGSTNVPRDVPPIERIDYNHIGKGLRAAGLTMASVVLLLSVGLAGWTVHNRKRYVVKASQPIFLLIICSGAFVMGASIIPLSIDDDIASVDGASHACMAVPWLASTGFVIMFSALFSKMLRVNKIFNSPSFRRVKVTAFDVMKPLILLLAVNLVVLSVWT
;
A
#
# COMPACT_ATOMS: atom_id res chain seq x y z
N GLY A 1 43.50 -56.62 -6.92
CA GLY A 1 42.47 -56.30 -5.93
C GLY A 1 42.59 -54.84 -5.57
N GLY A 2 41.47 -54.12 -5.51
CA GLY A 2 41.38 -52.77 -4.93
C GLY A 2 41.17 -51.65 -5.94
N SER A 3 39.99 -51.59 -6.58
CA SER A 3 39.53 -50.37 -7.26
C SER A 3 39.23 -49.28 -6.22
N THR A 4 39.92 -48.15 -6.36
CA THR A 4 39.72 -46.90 -5.62
C THR A 4 38.34 -46.32 -5.90
N ASN A 5 37.36 -46.60 -5.05
CA ASN A 5 36.08 -45.88 -5.04
C ASN A 5 36.19 -44.72 -4.04
N VAL A 6 36.46 -43.53 -4.58
CA VAL A 6 36.26 -42.26 -3.85
C VAL A 6 34.76 -42.18 -3.49
N PRO A 7 34.37 -41.88 -2.24
CA PRO A 7 32.96 -41.74 -1.90
C PRO A 7 32.36 -40.63 -2.77
N ARG A 8 31.32 -40.97 -3.53
CA ARG A 8 30.53 -40.00 -4.30
C ARG A 8 29.98 -38.95 -3.33
N ASP A 9 30.53 -37.75 -3.46
CA ASP A 9 29.93 -36.43 -3.48
C ASP A 9 28.47 -36.39 -3.01
N VAL A 10 28.22 -35.50 -2.05
CA VAL A 10 26.94 -34.91 -1.64
C VAL A 10 25.75 -35.28 -2.54
N PRO A 11 24.59 -35.71 -1.98
CA PRO A 11 23.42 -36.03 -2.78
C PRO A 11 23.17 -34.89 -3.78
N PRO A 12 22.87 -35.19 -5.05
CA PRO A 12 22.64 -34.17 -6.05
C PRO A 12 21.65 -33.21 -5.44
N ILE A 13 22.05 -31.94 -5.33
CA ILE A 13 21.24 -30.86 -4.77
C ILE A 13 19.88 -31.00 -5.43
N GLU A 14 18.94 -31.59 -4.70
CA GLU A 14 17.56 -31.73 -5.13
C GLU A 14 17.19 -30.31 -5.52
N ARG A 15 16.89 -30.08 -6.81
CA ARG A 15 16.63 -28.73 -7.31
C ARG A 15 15.68 -28.12 -6.32
N ILE A 16 16.17 -27.16 -5.55
CA ILE A 16 15.38 -26.52 -4.52
C ILE A 16 14.20 -25.99 -5.33
N ASP A 17 13.01 -26.54 -5.10
CA ASP A 17 11.78 -25.99 -5.62
C ASP A 17 11.65 -24.66 -4.89
N TYR A 18 12.36 -23.65 -5.41
CA TYR A 18 12.10 -22.26 -5.13
C TYR A 18 10.61 -22.14 -5.42
N ASN A 19 9.84 -21.99 -4.36
CA ASN A 19 8.39 -22.13 -4.37
C ASN A 19 7.81 -20.90 -5.08
N HIS A 20 8.13 -20.79 -6.37
CA HIS A 20 7.99 -19.61 -7.19
C HIS A 20 6.52 -19.25 -7.18
N ILE A 21 6.25 -17.96 -7.07
CA ILE A 21 4.88 -17.48 -7.10
C ILE A 21 4.26 -17.99 -8.39
N GLY A 22 3.28 -18.89 -8.26
CA GLY A 22 2.66 -19.53 -9.41
C GLY A 22 2.27 -18.47 -10.43
N LYS A 23 2.66 -18.66 -11.71
CA LYS A 23 2.50 -17.64 -12.76
C LYS A 23 1.07 -17.06 -12.80
N GLY A 24 0.07 -17.87 -12.45
CA GLY A 24 -1.33 -17.45 -12.30
C GLY A 24 -1.57 -16.46 -11.14
N LEU A 25 -1.02 -16.71 -9.94
CA LEU A 25 -1.15 -15.80 -8.80
C LEU A 25 -0.46 -14.46 -9.07
N ARG A 26 0.70 -14.51 -9.72
CA ARG A 26 1.42 -13.31 -10.14
C ARG A 26 0.63 -12.47 -11.15
N ALA A 27 0.11 -13.11 -12.19
CA ALA A 27 -0.73 -12.45 -13.19
C ALA A 27 -2.00 -11.87 -12.55
N ALA A 28 -2.63 -12.59 -11.62
CA ALA A 28 -3.76 -12.11 -10.85
C ALA A 28 -3.39 -10.87 -10.01
N GLY A 29 -2.26 -10.88 -9.30
CA GLY A 29 -1.79 -9.73 -8.53
C GLY A 29 -1.53 -8.49 -9.40
N LEU A 30 -0.82 -8.65 -10.51
CA LEU A 30 -0.53 -7.53 -11.43
C LEU A 30 -1.78 -6.99 -12.11
N THR A 31 -2.73 -7.85 -12.49
CA THR A 31 -4.00 -7.40 -13.06
C THR A 31 -4.79 -6.60 -12.04
N MET A 32 -4.90 -7.07 -10.80
CA MET A 32 -5.56 -6.31 -9.72
C MET A 32 -4.86 -4.97 -9.45
N ALA A 33 -3.52 -4.95 -9.40
CA ALA A 33 -2.75 -3.72 -9.24
C ALA A 33 -3.05 -2.72 -10.37
N SER A 34 -3.03 -3.17 -11.62
CA SER A 34 -3.33 -2.33 -12.77
C SER A 34 -4.73 -1.72 -12.70
N VAL A 35 -5.73 -2.51 -12.30
CA VAL A 35 -7.12 -2.05 -12.12
C VAL A 35 -7.20 -0.99 -11.01
N VAL A 36 -6.55 -1.23 -9.86
CA VAL A 36 -6.53 -0.27 -8.75
C VAL A 36 -5.86 1.04 -9.15
N LEU A 37 -4.73 0.99 -9.84
CA LEU A 37 -4.00 2.19 -10.28
C LEU A 37 -4.83 3.00 -11.29
N LEU A 38 -5.38 2.34 -12.30
CA LEU A 38 -6.21 2.99 -13.33
C LEU A 38 -7.48 3.60 -12.71
N LEU A 39 -8.18 2.85 -11.85
CA LEU A 39 -9.36 3.36 -11.15
C LEU A 39 -9.01 4.53 -10.23
N SER A 40 -7.91 4.45 -9.47
CA SER A 40 -7.51 5.52 -8.56
C SER A 40 -7.21 6.82 -9.31
N VAL A 41 -6.50 6.75 -10.44
CA VAL A 41 -6.21 7.92 -11.29
C VAL A 41 -7.47 8.43 -11.98
N GLY A 42 -8.30 7.53 -12.53
CA GLY A 42 -9.56 7.89 -13.18
C GLY A 42 -10.54 8.58 -12.23
N LEU A 43 -10.72 8.03 -11.02
CA LEU A 43 -11.56 8.62 -9.98
C LEU A 43 -11.01 9.93 -9.44
N ALA A 44 -9.68 10.06 -9.30
CA ALA A 44 -9.05 11.32 -8.94
C ALA A 44 -9.32 12.41 -10.00
N GLY A 45 -9.12 12.09 -11.29
CA GLY A 45 -9.41 12.98 -12.40
C GLY A 45 -10.89 13.37 -12.47
N TRP A 46 -11.78 12.38 -12.33
CA TRP A 46 -13.23 12.60 -12.28
C TRP A 46 -13.64 13.50 -11.10
N THR A 47 -13.00 13.33 -9.93
CA THR A 47 -13.23 14.14 -8.73
C THR A 47 -12.81 15.60 -8.96
N VAL A 48 -11.66 15.83 -9.60
CA VAL A 48 -11.19 17.19 -9.94
C VAL A 48 -12.14 17.84 -10.95
N HIS A 49 -12.53 17.12 -12.00
CA HIS A 49 -13.43 17.64 -13.03
C HIS A 49 -14.82 17.97 -12.45
N ASN A 50 -15.39 17.06 -11.66
CA ASN A 50 -16.73 17.19 -11.08
C ASN A 50 -16.75 17.88 -9.70
N ARG A 51 -15.68 18.57 -9.29
CA ARG A 51 -15.56 19.25 -7.98
C ARG A 51 -16.68 20.24 -7.65
N LYS A 52 -17.41 20.71 -8.67
CA LYS A 52 -18.55 21.63 -8.54
C LYS A 52 -19.88 20.92 -8.30
N ARG A 53 -20.00 19.62 -8.62
CA ARG A 53 -21.23 18.85 -8.41
C ARG A 53 -21.52 18.69 -6.92
N TYR A 54 -22.80 18.73 -6.56
CA TYR A 54 -23.24 18.67 -5.17
C TYR A 54 -22.68 17.45 -4.42
N VAL A 55 -22.71 16.27 -5.05
CA VAL A 55 -22.20 15.01 -4.46
C VAL A 55 -20.72 15.09 -4.07
N VAL A 56 -19.87 15.60 -4.97
CA VAL A 56 -18.41 15.73 -4.74
C VAL A 56 -18.13 16.83 -3.71
N LYS A 57 -18.87 17.93 -3.78
CA LYS A 57 -18.74 19.05 -2.85
C LYS A 57 -19.14 18.69 -1.43
N ALA A 58 -20.22 17.90 -1.27
CA ALA A 58 -20.67 17.38 0.01
C ALA A 58 -19.64 16.45 0.65
N SER A 59 -19.02 15.59 -0.15
CA SER A 59 -17.97 14.65 0.28
C SER A 59 -16.61 15.30 0.51
N GLN A 60 -16.47 16.60 0.23
CA GLN A 60 -15.22 17.37 0.27
C GLN A 60 -14.15 16.79 -0.66
N PRO A 61 -13.89 17.42 -1.83
CA PRO A 61 -13.02 16.84 -2.87
C PRO A 61 -11.61 16.53 -2.38
N ILE A 62 -11.07 17.29 -1.42
CA ILE A 62 -9.73 17.07 -0.88
C ILE A 62 -9.59 15.70 -0.20
N PHE A 63 -10.59 15.23 0.55
CA PHE A 63 -10.53 13.93 1.23
C PHE A 63 -10.61 12.78 0.22
N LEU A 64 -11.41 12.94 -0.83
CA LEU A 64 -11.50 11.97 -1.92
C LEU A 64 -10.15 11.82 -2.64
N LEU A 65 -9.45 12.94 -2.90
CA LEU A 65 -8.12 12.91 -3.51
C LEU A 65 -7.08 12.25 -2.62
N ILE A 66 -7.11 12.51 -1.30
CA ILE A 66 -6.20 11.85 -0.35
C ILE A 66 -6.46 10.33 -0.33
N ILE A 67 -7.72 9.89 -0.28
CA ILE A 67 -8.07 8.45 -0.34
C ILE A 67 -7.57 7.82 -1.66
N CYS A 68 -7.77 8.48 -2.80
CA CYS A 68 -7.26 7.98 -4.09
C CYS A 68 -5.73 7.89 -4.09
N SER A 69 -5.03 8.85 -3.50
CA SER A 69 -3.56 8.81 -3.39
C SER A 69 -3.08 7.65 -2.49
N GLY A 70 -3.76 7.41 -1.35
CA GLY A 70 -3.45 6.28 -0.48
C GLY A 70 -3.71 4.93 -1.17
N ALA A 71 -4.81 4.81 -1.91
CA ALA A 71 -5.13 3.62 -2.70
C ALA A 71 -4.10 3.38 -3.82
N PHE A 72 -3.62 4.44 -4.48
CA PHE A 72 -2.59 4.34 -5.50
C PHE A 72 -1.26 3.84 -4.91
N VAL A 73 -0.80 4.44 -3.81
CA VAL A 73 0.45 4.06 -3.13
C VAL A 73 0.37 2.61 -2.62
N MET A 74 -0.77 2.22 -2.05
CA MET A 74 -0.99 0.85 -1.60
C MET A 74 -1.07 -0.13 -2.76
N GLY A 75 -1.73 0.22 -3.87
CA GLY A 75 -1.77 -0.60 -5.08
C GLY A 75 -0.39 -0.77 -5.72
N ALA A 76 0.48 0.26 -5.60
CA ALA A 76 1.86 0.19 -6.08
C ALA A 76 2.73 -0.80 -5.28
N SER A 77 2.37 -1.16 -4.04
CA SER A 77 3.10 -2.18 -3.25
C SER A 77 2.99 -3.59 -3.83
N ILE A 78 1.97 -3.85 -4.66
CA ILE A 78 1.77 -5.13 -5.34
C ILE A 78 2.84 -5.35 -6.43
N ILE A 79 3.43 -4.28 -6.96
CA ILE A 79 4.48 -4.34 -7.98
C ILE A 79 5.75 -5.01 -7.41
N PRO A 80 6.37 -4.51 -6.32
CA PRO A 80 7.54 -5.18 -5.73
C PRO A 80 7.19 -6.56 -5.17
N LEU A 81 5.96 -6.78 -4.68
CA LEU A 81 5.50 -8.11 -4.25
C LEU A 81 5.44 -9.13 -5.41
N SER A 82 5.29 -8.66 -6.65
CA SER A 82 5.26 -9.49 -7.85
C SER A 82 6.66 -9.78 -8.42
N ILE A 83 7.72 -9.18 -7.90
CA ILE A 83 9.10 -9.46 -8.31
C ILE A 83 9.58 -10.68 -7.55
N ASP A 84 9.99 -11.73 -8.27
CA ASP A 84 10.48 -13.00 -7.73
C ASP A 84 11.95 -13.18 -8.16
N ASP A 85 12.67 -14.09 -7.48
CA ASP A 85 14.12 -14.35 -7.68
C ASP A 85 14.49 -14.82 -9.11
N ASP A 86 13.48 -15.15 -9.92
CA ASP A 86 13.62 -15.56 -11.32
C ASP A 86 13.91 -14.38 -12.29
N ILE A 87 13.68 -13.12 -11.86
CA ILE A 87 13.77 -11.93 -12.73
C ILE A 87 14.74 -10.87 -12.20
N ALA A 88 14.89 -10.76 -10.88
CA ALA A 88 15.77 -9.79 -10.25
C ALA A 88 16.98 -10.49 -9.61
N SER A 89 18.14 -9.81 -9.60
CA SER A 89 19.28 -10.21 -8.76
C SER A 89 18.83 -10.37 -7.31
N VAL A 90 19.47 -11.26 -6.54
CA VAL A 90 19.20 -11.53 -5.10
C VAL A 90 19.10 -10.21 -4.29
N ASP A 91 19.94 -9.24 -4.63
CA ASP A 91 19.90 -7.91 -4.02
C ASP A 91 18.61 -7.14 -4.39
N GLY A 92 18.20 -7.16 -5.65
CA GLY A 92 16.99 -6.49 -6.13
C GLY A 92 15.71 -7.08 -5.54
N ALA A 93 15.64 -8.40 -5.40
CA ALA A 93 14.52 -9.08 -4.74
C ALA A 93 14.44 -8.72 -3.24
N SER A 94 15.58 -8.63 -2.56
CA SER A 94 15.64 -8.22 -1.16
C SER A 94 15.11 -6.79 -0.97
N HIS A 95 15.52 -5.84 -1.82
CA HIS A 95 15.01 -4.45 -1.75
C HIS A 95 13.51 -4.37 -2.06
N ALA A 96 13.02 -5.16 -3.02
CA ALA A 96 11.59 -5.22 -3.33
C ALA A 96 10.78 -5.76 -2.14
N CYS A 97 11.24 -6.85 -1.51
CA CYS A 97 10.62 -7.40 -0.29
C CYS A 97 10.52 -6.37 0.84
N MET A 98 11.57 -5.57 1.06
CA MET A 98 11.54 -4.52 2.08
C MET A 98 10.64 -3.35 1.66
N ALA A 99 10.55 -3.03 0.37
CA ALA A 99 9.68 -1.94 -0.11
C ALA A 99 8.18 -2.23 0.06
N VAL A 100 7.75 -3.50 0.00
CA VAL A 100 6.33 -3.89 0.14
C VAL A 100 5.70 -3.35 1.43
N PRO A 101 6.19 -3.66 2.64
CA PRO A 101 5.57 -3.20 3.86
C PRO A 101 5.65 -1.67 4.01
N TRP A 102 6.70 -1.03 3.49
CA TRP A 102 6.82 0.43 3.45
C TRP A 102 5.74 1.10 2.58
N LEU A 103 5.52 0.62 1.36
CA LEU A 103 4.47 1.16 0.47
C LEU A 103 3.07 0.83 1.00
N ALA A 104 2.84 -0.39 1.50
CA ALA A 104 1.55 -0.80 2.01
C ALA A 104 1.14 0.02 3.25
N SER A 105 2.05 0.18 4.21
CA SER A 105 1.78 0.95 5.43
C SER A 105 1.60 2.43 5.15
N THR A 106 2.44 3.05 4.31
CA THR A 106 2.28 4.46 3.93
C THR A 106 0.94 4.71 3.23
N GLY A 107 0.55 3.86 2.27
CA GLY A 107 -0.75 3.95 1.61
C GLY A 107 -1.93 3.78 2.58
N PHE A 108 -1.83 2.85 3.52
CA PHE A 108 -2.83 2.62 4.56
C PHE A 108 -2.98 3.82 5.49
N VAL A 109 -1.88 4.40 5.97
CA VAL A 109 -1.90 5.58 6.87
C VAL A 109 -2.52 6.79 6.19
N ILE A 110 -2.18 7.04 4.92
CA ILE A 110 -2.78 8.12 4.13
C ILE A 110 -4.29 7.94 4.05
N MET A 111 -4.77 6.74 3.72
CA MET A 111 -6.20 6.46 3.61
C MET A 111 -6.92 6.55 4.95
N PHE A 112 -6.37 5.93 5.99
CA PHE A 112 -6.98 5.91 7.33
C PHE A 112 -7.05 7.30 7.94
N SER A 113 -6.01 8.13 7.78
CA SER A 113 -6.02 9.52 8.27
C SER A 113 -7.14 10.35 7.64
N ALA A 114 -7.38 10.20 6.33
CA ALA A 114 -8.45 10.89 5.63
C ALA A 114 -9.84 10.45 6.13
N LEU A 115 -10.04 9.15 6.33
CA LEU A 115 -11.28 8.58 6.88
C LEU A 115 -11.53 9.06 8.30
N PHE A 116 -10.50 9.02 9.15
CA PHE A 116 -10.59 9.45 10.54
C PHE A 116 -10.95 10.94 10.65
N SER A 117 -10.33 11.81 9.85
CA SER A 117 -10.69 13.23 9.82
C SER A 117 -12.13 13.46 9.36
N LYS A 118 -12.62 12.68 8.40
CA LYS A 118 -14.04 12.72 8.00
C LYS A 118 -14.94 12.27 9.14
N MET A 119 -14.59 11.21 9.86
CA MET A 119 -15.33 10.69 11.01
C MET A 119 -15.38 11.70 12.16
N LEU A 120 -14.25 12.32 12.50
CA LEU A 120 -14.17 13.37 13.52
C LEU A 120 -15.04 14.58 13.16
N ARG A 121 -15.08 14.96 11.88
CA ARG A 121 -15.94 16.05 11.42
C ARG A 121 -17.41 15.75 11.71
N VAL A 122 -17.85 14.55 11.34
CA VAL A 122 -19.22 14.10 11.53
C VAL A 122 -19.55 14.06 13.01
N ASN A 123 -18.70 13.44 13.82
CA ASN A 123 -18.86 13.37 15.28
C ASN A 123 -18.97 14.78 15.90
N LYS A 124 -18.13 15.73 15.47
CA LYS A 124 -18.15 17.10 15.97
C LYS A 124 -19.39 17.89 15.54
N ILE A 125 -19.98 17.59 14.39
CA ILE A 125 -21.24 18.20 13.94
C ILE A 125 -22.41 17.68 14.79
N PHE A 126 -22.47 16.36 15.03
CA PHE A 126 -23.54 15.76 15.83
C PHE A 126 -23.46 16.14 17.32
N ASN A 127 -22.25 16.32 17.86
CA ASN A 127 -22.05 16.65 19.27
C ASN A 127 -21.91 18.16 19.54
N SER A 128 -22.22 19.03 18.57
CA SER A 128 -22.18 20.49 18.77
C SER A 128 -23.59 21.04 19.07
N PRO A 129 -23.83 21.65 20.25
CA PRO A 129 -25.14 22.17 20.64
C PRO A 129 -25.61 23.38 19.82
N SER A 130 -24.70 23.99 19.05
CA SER A 130 -25.01 24.99 18.04
C SER A 130 -24.45 24.47 16.73
N PHE A 131 -25.27 24.35 15.67
CA PHE A 131 -24.88 23.91 14.32
C PHE A 131 -23.91 24.90 13.65
N ARG A 132 -22.76 25.15 14.29
CA ARG A 132 -21.73 26.07 13.84
C ARG A 132 -20.91 25.36 12.78
N ARG A 133 -20.61 26.08 11.69
CA ARG A 133 -19.87 25.57 10.54
C ARG A 133 -18.49 25.04 10.96
N VAL A 134 -18.35 23.72 11.06
CA VAL A 134 -17.06 23.06 11.36
C VAL A 134 -16.21 23.04 10.09
N LYS A 135 -15.24 23.96 9.99
CA LYS A 135 -14.11 23.85 9.05
C LYS A 135 -13.13 22.83 9.63
N VAL A 136 -13.03 21.66 8.99
CA VAL A 136 -11.94 20.72 9.27
C VAL A 136 -10.75 21.17 8.45
N THR A 137 -9.65 21.39 9.16
CA THR A 137 -8.42 21.93 8.60
C THR A 137 -7.46 20.78 8.34
N ALA A 138 -6.56 20.91 7.35
CA ALA A 138 -5.56 19.87 7.03
C ALA A 138 -4.74 19.40 8.27
N PHE A 139 -4.60 20.27 9.27
CA PHE A 139 -3.97 19.98 10.55
C PHE A 139 -4.65 18.88 11.39
N ASP A 140 -5.96 18.70 11.27
CA ASP A 140 -6.67 17.61 11.98
C ASP A 140 -6.37 16.23 11.37
N VAL A 141 -5.96 16.21 10.10
CA VAL A 141 -5.54 15.00 9.37
C VAL A 141 -4.09 14.64 9.68
N MET A 142 -3.25 15.65 9.94
CA MET A 142 -1.84 15.43 10.26
C MET A 142 -1.62 14.70 11.58
N LYS A 143 -2.44 14.91 12.60
CA LYS A 143 -2.27 14.23 13.91
C LYS A 143 -2.35 12.69 13.82
N PRO A 144 -3.45 12.09 13.32
CA PRO A 144 -3.52 10.64 13.15
C PRO A 144 -2.50 10.13 12.12
N LEU A 145 -2.23 10.91 11.07
CA LEU A 145 -1.21 10.57 10.07
C LEU A 145 0.18 10.47 10.70
N ILE A 146 0.63 11.47 11.46
CA ILE A 146 1.95 11.49 12.10
C ILE A 146 2.05 10.39 13.16
N LEU A 147 1.02 10.19 13.98
CA LEU A 147 1.03 9.14 15.01
C LEU A 147 1.17 7.74 14.37
N LEU A 148 0.32 7.42 13.40
CA LEU A 148 0.35 6.12 12.72
C LEU A 148 1.61 5.96 11.89
N LEU A 149 2.07 7.01 11.22
CA LEU A 149 3.32 6.97 10.45
C LEU A 149 4.52 6.76 11.38
N ALA A 150 4.59 7.44 12.52
CA ALA A 150 5.66 7.26 13.51
C ALA A 150 5.70 5.81 14.03
N VAL A 151 4.55 5.23 14.36
CA VAL A 151 4.46 3.82 14.78
C VAL A 151 4.95 2.90 13.66
N ASN A 152 4.51 3.10 12.42
CA ASN A 152 4.96 2.30 11.27
C ASN A 152 6.47 2.44 11.03
N LEU A 153 7.01 3.66 11.10
CA LEU A 153 8.44 3.91 10.94
C LEU A 153 9.26 3.20 12.01
N VAL A 154 8.83 3.25 13.28
CA VAL A 154 9.51 2.54 14.37
C VAL A 154 9.48 1.03 14.11
N VAL A 155 8.31 0.45 13.85
CA VAL A 155 8.17 -0.98 13.60
C VAL A 155 9.00 -1.43 12.40
N LEU A 156 8.94 -0.70 11.28
CA LEU A 156 9.68 -1.03 10.06
C LEU A 156 11.19 -0.85 10.23
N SER A 157 11.62 0.18 10.98
CA SER A 157 13.03 0.42 11.27
C SER A 157 13.65 -0.59 12.24
N VAL A 158 12.85 -1.21 13.11
CA VAL A 158 13.29 -2.31 13.99
C VAL A 158 13.32 -3.63 13.24
N TRP A 159 12.45 -3.78 12.22
CA TRP A 159 12.34 -4.97 11.40
C TRP A 159 13.36 -5.02 10.24
N THR A 160 13.81 -3.86 9.75
CA THR A 160 14.78 -3.71 8.66
C THR A 160 16.19 -3.65 9.20
#